data_AF-A0A2R6JRH5-F1
#
_entry.id   AF-A0A2R6JRH5-F1
#
_cell.length_a   1.000
_cell.length_b   1.000
_cell.length_c   1.000
_cell.angle_alpha   90.00
_cell.angle_beta   90.00
_cell.angle_gamma   90.00
#
_symmetry.space_group_name_H-M   'P 1'
#
loop_
_entity.id
_entity.type
_entity.pdbx_description
1 polymer ?
#
loop_
_entity_poly.entity_id
_entity_poly.type
_entity_poly.pdbx_seq_one_letter_code
_entity_poly.pdbx_strand_id
1 'polypeptide(L)'
;MVDSSEELQADDETGSEDDPEELTTEQLRRQVEEQYDFENFGPSDMAAMSPDEWEAAFDPETWITGEALLDRIEADVKTRVLRRDVFARVERLSNPDRIVAYSDEGYAVVYGDGSIEGMGTVLRDVKPSVALCSMKEYDVPEMPETDLLPSPMDVPEGSGEFGNLMVQVIAGALFLSGVVLAGAALVAGDIGVIAGTVGLLFLVSGGVLFFTVANARLSDRFRAEEYRNRLRAVGLEDGDRPEFLPESARENPELEDDRGAEQTDERADA
;
A
#
# COMPACT_ATOMS: atom_id res chain seq x y z
N MET A 1 -96.31 27.33 13.47
CA MET A 1 -96.60 27.88 12.13
C MET A 1 -95.31 27.66 11.35
N VAL A 2 -95.16 26.50 10.69
CA VAL A 2 -95.36 26.30 9.22
C VAL A 2 -94.28 27.10 8.47
N ASP A 3 -93.41 26.61 7.56
CA ASP A 3 -93.19 25.37 6.79
C ASP A 3 -91.82 25.59 6.08
N SER A 4 -90.94 24.60 5.94
CA SER A 4 -90.62 23.87 4.68
C SER A 4 -89.45 24.37 3.81
N SER A 5 -88.77 23.35 3.26
CA SER A 5 -88.12 23.25 1.94
C SER A 5 -86.59 23.39 1.81
N GLU A 6 -85.97 22.25 1.44
CA GLU A 6 -85.06 22.02 0.28
C GLU A 6 -83.71 22.75 0.24
N GLU A 7 -82.60 22.29 -0.36
CA GLU A 7 -82.02 21.03 -0.87
C GLU A 7 -80.56 21.42 -1.31
N LEU A 8 -79.69 20.41 -1.53
CA LEU A 8 -78.49 20.41 -2.41
C LEU A 8 -77.13 21.05 -1.99
N GLN A 9 -76.18 20.13 -1.74
CA GLN A 9 -74.78 20.00 -2.22
C GLN A 9 -73.89 21.22 -2.50
N ALA A 10 -72.69 21.21 -1.93
CA ALA A 10 -71.45 21.68 -2.58
C ALA A 10 -70.23 20.94 -2.00
N ASP A 11 -69.33 20.58 -2.91
CA ASP A 11 -68.07 19.85 -2.77
C ASP A 11 -67.15 20.33 -1.65
N ASP A 12 -66.49 19.38 -0.97
CA ASP A 12 -65.20 19.61 -0.36
C ASP A 12 -64.18 18.69 -1.06
N GLU A 13 -63.71 19.14 -2.23
CA GLU A 13 -62.42 18.72 -2.76
C GLU A 13 -61.34 19.27 -1.81
N THR A 14 -60.88 18.43 -0.89
CA THR A 14 -59.59 18.62 -0.23
C THR A 14 -58.64 17.55 -0.74
N GLY A 15 -57.72 18.02 -1.58
CA GLY A 15 -56.73 17.22 -2.29
C GLY A 15 -55.89 16.38 -1.33
N SER A 16 -55.63 15.15 -1.75
CA SER A 16 -54.54 14.33 -1.23
C SER A 16 -53.23 15.02 -1.61
N GLU A 17 -52.66 15.78 -0.68
CA GLU A 17 -51.25 16.17 -0.71
C GLU A 17 -50.42 14.89 -0.63
N ASP A 18 -49.49 14.75 -1.58
CA ASP A 18 -48.49 13.68 -1.67
C ASP A 18 -47.82 13.46 -0.31
N ASP A 19 -48.12 12.33 0.31
CA ASP A 19 -47.26 11.74 1.34
C ASP A 19 -45.94 11.40 0.63
N PRO A 20 -44.77 11.91 1.05
CA PRO A 20 -43.52 11.54 0.41
C PRO A 20 -43.32 10.04 0.61
N GLU A 21 -43.51 9.25 -0.46
CA GLU A 21 -43.18 7.83 -0.45
C GLU A 21 -41.74 7.69 0.06
N GLU A 22 -41.55 7.00 1.18
CA GLU A 22 -40.21 6.68 1.70
C GLU A 22 -39.45 5.95 0.59
N LEU A 23 -38.53 6.67 -0.06
CA LEU A 23 -37.70 6.12 -1.11
C LEU A 23 -36.85 4.99 -0.52
N THR A 24 -36.77 3.86 -1.23
CA THR A 24 -35.84 2.80 -0.84
C THR A 24 -34.40 3.31 -0.90
N THR A 25 -33.49 2.78 -0.07
CA THR A 25 -32.07 3.18 -0.01
C THR A 25 -31.42 3.23 -1.40
N GLU A 26 -31.75 2.29 -2.28
CA GLU A 26 -31.23 2.23 -3.66
C GLU A 26 -31.78 3.35 -4.58
N GLN A 27 -33.02 3.78 -4.36
CA GLN A 27 -33.60 4.92 -5.07
C GLN A 27 -32.99 6.24 -4.58
N LEU A 28 -32.79 6.35 -3.26
CA LEU A 28 -32.14 7.50 -2.66
C LEU A 28 -30.68 7.62 -3.11
N ARG A 29 -29.97 6.50 -3.21
CA ARG A 29 -28.60 6.44 -3.75
C ARG A 29 -28.52 6.96 -5.18
N ARG A 30 -29.42 6.52 -6.06
CA ARG A 30 -29.47 7.00 -7.45
C ARG A 30 -29.76 8.49 -7.52
N GLN A 31 -30.67 8.99 -6.69
CA GLN A 31 -31.00 10.41 -6.63
C GLN A 31 -29.79 11.25 -6.17
N VAL A 32 -29.03 10.74 -5.20
CA VAL A 32 -27.80 11.37 -4.72
C VAL A 32 -26.71 11.38 -5.79
N GLU A 33 -26.50 10.27 -6.50
CA GLU A 33 -25.55 10.17 -7.64
C GLU A 33 -25.89 11.14 -8.77
N GLU A 34 -27.16 11.49 -8.95
CA GLU A 34 -27.60 12.52 -9.91
C GLU A 34 -27.45 13.95 -9.38
N GLN A 35 -27.62 14.15 -8.07
CA GLN A 35 -27.63 15.49 -7.46
C GLN A 35 -26.22 16.02 -7.17
N TYR A 36 -25.28 15.15 -6.78
CA TYR A 36 -23.94 15.54 -6.35
C TYR A 36 -22.86 15.07 -7.32
N ASP A 37 -21.89 15.94 -7.60
CA ASP A 37 -20.67 15.59 -8.35
C ASP A 37 -19.61 15.02 -7.38
N PHE A 38 -19.55 13.69 -7.28
CA PHE A 38 -18.60 13.00 -6.41
C PHE A 38 -17.12 13.24 -6.78
N GLU A 39 -16.80 13.66 -8.02
CA GLU A 39 -15.42 13.97 -8.42
C GLU A 39 -14.92 15.30 -7.84
N ASN A 40 -15.84 16.24 -7.58
CA ASN A 40 -15.53 17.56 -7.00
C ASN A 40 -16.15 17.77 -5.60
N PHE A 41 -16.49 16.68 -4.92
CA PHE A 41 -17.19 16.72 -3.64
C PHE A 41 -16.37 17.37 -2.53
N GLY A 42 -16.93 18.37 -1.86
CA GLY A 42 -16.26 19.17 -0.85
C GLY A 42 -17.00 19.31 0.49
N PRO A 43 -16.41 20.03 1.47
CA PRO A 43 -17.03 20.24 2.78
C PRO A 43 -18.39 20.95 2.73
N SER A 44 -18.63 21.74 1.68
CA SER A 44 -19.91 22.42 1.45
C SER A 44 -21.02 21.43 1.09
N ASP A 45 -20.69 20.41 0.30
CA ASP A 45 -21.64 19.36 -0.12
C ASP A 45 -21.94 18.42 1.05
N MET A 46 -20.93 18.10 1.86
CA MET A 46 -21.11 17.34 3.12
C MET A 46 -22.11 18.01 4.06
N ALA A 47 -22.12 19.35 4.12
CA ALA A 47 -23.02 20.12 4.98
C ALA A 47 -24.43 20.25 4.41
N ALA A 48 -24.59 20.08 3.08
CA ALA A 48 -25.87 20.14 2.39
C ALA A 48 -26.61 18.79 2.42
N MET A 49 -25.86 17.68 2.46
CA MET A 49 -26.37 16.33 2.41
C MET A 49 -27.08 15.93 3.71
N SER A 50 -28.29 15.39 3.59
CA SER A 50 -29.08 14.87 4.70
C SER A 50 -28.52 13.54 5.22
N PRO A 51 -28.85 13.13 6.46
CA PRO A 51 -28.40 11.84 7.02
C PRO A 51 -28.79 10.63 6.15
N ASP A 52 -30.00 10.62 5.61
CA ASP A 52 -30.50 9.49 4.80
C ASP A 52 -29.79 9.45 3.43
N GLU A 53 -29.52 10.61 2.83
CA GLU A 53 -28.71 10.70 1.60
C GLU A 53 -27.27 10.25 1.83
N TRP A 54 -26.70 10.57 2.99
CA TRP A 54 -25.38 10.10 3.42
C TRP A 54 -25.33 8.58 3.57
N GLU A 55 -26.32 8.00 4.25
CA GLU A 55 -26.40 6.56 4.47
C GLU A 55 -26.63 5.81 3.17
N ALA A 56 -27.43 6.35 2.25
CA ALA A 56 -27.62 5.78 0.92
C ALA A 56 -26.38 5.89 0.02
N ALA A 57 -25.59 6.96 0.15
CA ALA A 57 -24.37 7.17 -0.64
C ALA A 57 -23.18 6.34 -0.15
N PHE A 58 -23.10 6.12 1.16
CA PHE A 58 -21.98 5.45 1.83
C PHE A 58 -22.47 4.25 2.65
N ASP A 59 -23.36 3.45 2.05
CA ASP A 59 -23.98 2.29 2.70
C ASP A 59 -22.93 1.22 3.06
N PRO A 60 -22.61 1.01 4.35
CA PRO A 60 -21.62 0.02 4.77
C PRO A 60 -22.07 -1.42 4.50
N GLU A 61 -23.38 -1.69 4.32
CA GLU A 61 -23.89 -3.01 3.95
C GLU A 61 -23.57 -3.36 2.49
N THR A 62 -23.26 -2.37 1.66
CA THR A 62 -22.82 -2.61 0.28
C THR A 62 -21.35 -3.02 0.17
N TRP A 63 -20.55 -2.81 1.21
CA TRP A 63 -19.13 -3.15 1.23
C TRP A 63 -18.90 -4.64 1.45
N ILE A 64 -17.89 -5.16 0.77
CA ILE A 64 -17.45 -6.55 0.94
C ILE A 64 -16.70 -6.67 2.26
N THR A 65 -17.12 -7.62 3.09
CA THR A 65 -16.54 -7.97 4.40
C THR A 65 -16.35 -9.49 4.51
N GLY A 66 -15.80 -9.96 5.62
CA GLY A 66 -15.53 -11.37 5.92
C GLY A 66 -14.41 -11.96 5.07
N GLU A 67 -14.54 -13.26 4.77
CA GLU A 67 -13.57 -14.03 3.99
C GLU A 67 -13.34 -13.43 2.58
N ALA A 68 -14.40 -12.96 1.93
CA ALA A 68 -14.31 -12.35 0.61
C ALA A 68 -13.47 -11.06 0.60
N LEU A 69 -13.51 -10.28 1.69
CA LEU A 69 -12.64 -9.12 1.85
C LEU A 69 -11.18 -9.55 2.04
N LEU A 70 -10.94 -10.55 2.88
CA LEU A 70 -9.60 -11.05 3.17
C LEU A 70 -8.94 -11.66 1.93
N ASP A 71 -9.68 -12.44 1.12
CA ASP A 71 -9.19 -12.99 -0.16
C ASP A 71 -8.73 -11.88 -1.11
N ARG A 72 -9.53 -10.81 -1.22
CA ARG A 72 -9.23 -9.66 -2.07
C ARG A 72 -8.01 -8.89 -1.59
N ILE A 73 -7.92 -8.65 -0.28
CA ILE A 73 -6.78 -7.96 0.33
C ILE A 73 -5.51 -8.80 0.17
N GLU A 74 -5.59 -10.12 0.38
CA GLU A 74 -4.44 -11.00 0.23
C GLU A 74 -3.87 -10.92 -1.19
N ALA A 75 -4.73 -10.98 -2.21
CA ALA A 75 -4.31 -10.86 -3.60
C ALA A 75 -3.73 -9.47 -3.94
N ASP A 76 -4.37 -8.39 -3.52
CA ASP A 76 -3.90 -7.02 -3.77
C ASP A 76 -2.57 -6.73 -3.07
N VAL A 77 -2.47 -7.03 -1.76
CA VAL A 77 -1.25 -6.74 -0.99
C VAL A 77 -0.09 -7.60 -1.49
N LYS A 78 -0.28 -8.89 -1.77
CA LYS A 78 0.79 -9.72 -2.35
C LYS A 78 1.22 -9.21 -3.73
N THR A 79 0.29 -8.73 -4.55
CA THR A 79 0.62 -8.11 -5.85
C THR A 79 1.44 -6.83 -5.67
N ARG A 80 1.11 -6.00 -4.69
CA ARG A 80 1.89 -4.79 -4.37
C ARG A 80 3.28 -5.11 -3.85
N VAL A 81 3.43 -6.17 -3.06
CA VAL A 81 4.76 -6.67 -2.66
C VAL A 81 5.56 -7.11 -3.87
N LEU A 82 4.95 -7.88 -4.78
CA LEU A 82 5.58 -8.32 -6.02
C LEU A 82 6.04 -7.14 -6.90
N ARG A 83 5.24 -6.07 -6.96
CA ARG A 83 5.57 -4.83 -7.68
C ARG A 83 6.57 -3.92 -6.96
N ARG A 84 6.97 -4.28 -5.74
CA ARG A 84 7.84 -3.50 -4.83
C ARG A 84 7.23 -2.16 -4.39
N ASP A 85 5.90 -2.07 -4.41
CA ASP A 85 5.18 -0.92 -3.86
C ASP A 85 5.09 -1.02 -2.33
N VAL A 86 5.14 -2.24 -1.79
CA VAL A 86 5.11 -2.55 -0.35
C VAL A 86 6.23 -3.52 0.01
N PHE A 87 6.94 -3.27 1.11
CA PHE A 87 7.90 -4.24 1.67
C PHE A 87 7.31 -4.89 2.90
N ALA A 88 6.69 -6.07 2.72
CA ALA A 88 6.15 -6.86 3.81
C ALA A 88 6.09 -8.34 3.43
N ARG A 89 6.23 -9.21 4.43
CA ARG A 89 5.80 -10.60 4.34
C ARG A 89 4.32 -10.67 4.70
N VAL A 90 3.55 -11.38 3.89
CA VAL A 90 2.08 -11.45 3.99
C VAL A 90 1.68 -12.88 4.31
N GLU A 91 0.97 -13.06 5.41
CA GLU A 91 0.49 -14.35 5.89
C GLU A 91 -1.00 -14.27 6.22
N ARG A 92 -1.74 -15.33 5.91
CA ARG A 92 -3.11 -15.49 6.39
C ARG A 92 -3.10 -16.43 7.59
N LEU A 93 -3.71 -15.99 8.68
CA LEU A 93 -3.85 -16.77 9.91
C LEU A 93 -5.32 -17.13 10.08
N SER A 94 -5.64 -18.41 10.32
CA SER A 94 -7.04 -18.88 10.35
C SER A 94 -7.75 -18.72 11.69
N ASN A 95 -7.01 -18.52 12.80
CA ASN A 95 -7.55 -18.48 14.16
C ASN A 95 -7.15 -17.18 14.90
N PRO A 96 -8.01 -16.14 14.93
CA PRO A 96 -9.15 -15.91 14.02
C PRO A 96 -8.69 -15.57 12.58
N ASP A 97 -9.57 -15.73 11.58
CA ASP A 97 -9.25 -15.46 10.17
C ASP A 97 -8.88 -13.99 9.95
N ARG A 98 -7.64 -13.75 9.49
CA ARG A 98 -7.07 -12.41 9.30
C ARG A 98 -5.83 -12.45 8.44
N ILE A 99 -5.52 -11.31 7.82
CA ILE A 99 -4.28 -11.09 7.07
C ILE A 99 -3.29 -10.35 7.95
N VAL A 100 -2.07 -10.87 8.04
CA VAL A 100 -0.94 -10.24 8.73
C VAL A 100 0.12 -9.89 7.69
N ALA A 101 0.36 -8.59 7.52
CA ALA A 101 1.49 -8.07 6.76
C ALA A 101 2.51 -7.49 7.73
N TYR A 102 3.78 -7.87 7.61
CA TYR A 102 4.83 -7.35 8.49
C TYR A 102 6.17 -7.14 7.80
N SER A 103 6.92 -6.15 8.29
CA SER A 103 8.27 -5.82 7.88
C SER A 103 9.23 -5.88 9.07
N ASP A 104 10.42 -5.35 8.87
CA ASP A 104 11.46 -5.16 9.88
C ASP A 104 11.12 -4.08 10.92
N GLU A 105 10.20 -3.16 10.61
CA GLU A 105 9.92 -1.98 11.43
C GLU A 105 8.43 -1.69 11.62
N GLY A 106 7.54 -2.45 10.98
CA GLY A 106 6.10 -2.21 11.03
C GLY A 106 5.28 -3.43 10.71
N TYR A 107 3.98 -3.34 10.98
CA TYR A 107 3.03 -4.41 10.72
C TYR A 107 1.62 -3.85 10.51
N ALA A 108 0.77 -4.66 9.90
CA ALA A 108 -0.66 -4.48 9.81
C ALA A 108 -1.37 -5.83 9.94
N VAL A 109 -2.35 -5.91 10.84
CA VAL A 109 -3.30 -7.01 10.99
C VAL A 109 -4.64 -6.51 10.49
N VAL A 110 -5.21 -7.18 9.50
CA VAL A 110 -6.51 -6.85 8.93
C VAL A 110 -7.50 -7.96 9.25
N TYR A 111 -8.61 -7.58 9.85
CA TYR A 111 -9.69 -8.48 10.23
C TYR A 111 -10.80 -8.47 9.17
N GLY A 112 -11.65 -9.50 9.18
CA GLY A 112 -12.74 -9.65 8.20
C GLY A 112 -13.78 -8.53 8.25
N ASP A 113 -13.91 -7.82 9.36
CA ASP A 113 -14.79 -6.63 9.46
C ASP A 113 -14.18 -5.37 8.83
N GLY A 114 -12.97 -5.46 8.26
CA GLY A 114 -12.24 -4.34 7.68
C GLY A 114 -11.50 -3.48 8.71
N SER A 115 -11.55 -3.83 10.00
CA SER A 115 -10.74 -3.18 11.02
C SER A 115 -9.25 -3.50 10.82
N ILE A 116 -8.39 -2.55 11.17
CA ILE A 116 -6.94 -2.65 10.97
C ILE A 116 -6.22 -2.25 12.26
N GLU A 117 -5.37 -3.12 12.75
CA GLU A 117 -4.39 -2.86 13.81
C GLU A 117 -3.00 -2.79 13.19
N GLY A 118 -2.16 -1.81 13.54
CA GLY A 118 -0.82 -1.77 12.97
C GLY A 118 0.00 -0.56 13.35
N MET A 119 1.24 -0.55 12.86
CA MET A 119 2.14 0.59 12.96
C MET A 119 3.13 0.66 11.79
N GLY A 120 3.68 1.85 11.59
CA GLY A 120 4.73 2.09 10.61
C GLY A 120 4.23 2.11 9.17
N THR A 121 5.17 1.95 8.23
CA THR A 121 4.92 2.06 6.79
C THR A 121 3.96 0.98 6.28
N VAL A 122 4.01 -0.23 6.85
CA VAL A 122 3.12 -1.33 6.46
C VAL A 122 1.64 -0.97 6.67
N LEU A 123 1.28 -0.38 7.82
CA LEU A 123 -0.08 0.11 8.07
C LEU A 123 -0.48 1.18 7.04
N ARG A 124 0.42 2.12 6.76
CA ARG A 124 0.16 3.20 5.79
C ARG A 124 -0.13 2.65 4.39
N ASP A 125 0.56 1.57 4.00
CA ASP A 125 0.46 1.02 2.66
C ASP A 125 -0.70 0.03 2.50
N VAL A 126 -1.05 -0.72 3.56
CA VAL A 126 -2.15 -1.69 3.57
C VAL A 126 -3.51 -1.00 3.72
N LYS A 127 -3.60 0.10 4.47
CA LYS A 127 -4.88 0.77 4.72
C LYS A 127 -5.64 1.17 3.44
N PRO A 128 -5.00 1.74 2.39
CA PRO A 128 -5.67 1.97 1.12
C PRO A 128 -6.14 0.69 0.43
N SER A 129 -5.39 -0.42 0.53
CA SER A 129 -5.80 -1.72 -0.03
C SER A 129 -7.10 -2.22 0.59
N VAL A 130 -7.24 -2.12 1.92
CA VAL A 130 -8.46 -2.55 2.62
C VAL A 130 -9.67 -1.75 2.14
N ALA A 131 -9.54 -0.43 2.03
CA ALA A 131 -10.63 0.43 1.57
C ALA A 131 -11.02 0.17 0.10
N LEU A 132 -10.06 -0.10 -0.78
CA LEU A 132 -10.36 -0.43 -2.18
C LEU A 132 -10.96 -1.83 -2.30
N CYS A 133 -10.42 -2.81 -1.58
CA CYS A 133 -10.91 -4.19 -1.61
C CYS A 133 -12.28 -4.38 -0.95
N SER A 134 -12.76 -3.41 -0.18
CA SER A 134 -14.14 -3.41 0.33
C SER A 134 -15.15 -2.90 -0.71
N MET A 135 -14.72 -2.17 -1.74
CA MET A 135 -15.59 -1.70 -2.83
C MET A 135 -15.86 -2.81 -3.85
N LYS A 136 -17.11 -2.99 -4.30
CA LYS A 136 -17.47 -4.05 -5.27
C LYS A 136 -16.88 -3.81 -6.65
N GLU A 137 -16.75 -2.54 -7.03
CA GLU A 137 -16.31 -2.06 -8.34
C GLU A 137 -14.80 -2.12 -8.52
N TYR A 138 -14.05 -2.24 -7.43
CA TYR A 138 -12.59 -2.33 -7.49
C TYR A 138 -12.15 -3.66 -8.11
N ASP A 139 -11.46 -3.58 -9.25
CA ASP A 139 -10.90 -4.75 -9.90
C ASP A 139 -9.63 -5.21 -9.18
N VAL A 140 -9.72 -6.34 -8.48
CA VAL A 140 -8.63 -6.87 -7.66
C VAL A 140 -7.70 -7.71 -8.53
N PRO A 141 -6.37 -7.52 -8.43
CA PRO A 141 -5.43 -8.35 -9.17
C PRO A 141 -5.58 -9.83 -8.86
N GLU A 142 -5.24 -10.69 -9.82
CA GLU A 142 -5.17 -12.13 -9.58
C GLU A 142 -4.06 -12.47 -8.57
N MET A 143 -4.28 -13.51 -7.77
CA MET A 143 -3.33 -13.96 -6.76
C MET A 143 -2.00 -14.37 -7.40
N PRO A 144 -0.86 -13.79 -7.00
CA PRO A 144 0.43 -14.20 -7.52
C PRO A 144 0.81 -15.60 -7.01
N GLU A 145 1.25 -16.47 -7.92
CA GLU A 145 1.73 -17.83 -7.61
C GLU A 145 3.24 -17.90 -7.30
N THR A 146 3.96 -16.78 -7.44
CA THR A 146 5.41 -16.70 -7.27
C THR A 146 5.81 -16.28 -5.86
N ASP A 147 7.05 -16.60 -5.48
CA ASP A 147 7.69 -16.03 -4.30
C ASP A 147 7.70 -14.50 -4.39
N LEU A 148 7.20 -13.84 -3.34
CA LEU A 148 6.99 -12.40 -3.31
C LEU A 148 8.28 -11.62 -3.02
N LEU A 149 9.11 -12.16 -2.13
CA LEU A 149 10.36 -11.57 -1.69
C LEU A 149 11.51 -12.53 -2.02
N PRO A 150 12.63 -12.02 -2.56
CA PRO A 150 13.79 -12.86 -2.82
C PRO A 150 14.44 -13.29 -1.50
N SER A 151 15.12 -14.44 -1.51
CA SER A 151 15.96 -14.85 -0.39
C SER A 151 17.08 -13.83 -0.18
N PRO A 152 17.53 -13.57 1.06
CA PRO A 152 18.64 -12.64 1.33
C PRO A 152 19.91 -12.95 0.53
N MET A 153 20.20 -14.22 0.26
CA MET A 153 21.37 -14.65 -0.49
C MET A 153 21.26 -14.42 -2.00
N ASP A 154 20.05 -14.28 -2.53
CA ASP A 154 19.80 -14.07 -3.96
C ASP A 154 19.88 -12.59 -4.37
N VAL A 155 19.95 -11.68 -3.40
CA VAL A 155 20.10 -10.24 -3.64
C VAL A 155 21.52 -9.94 -4.16
N PRO A 156 21.69 -9.38 -5.38
CA PRO A 156 23.00 -9.01 -5.90
C PRO A 156 23.68 -7.90 -5.07
N GLU A 157 25.02 -7.89 -5.00
CA GLU A 157 25.78 -6.86 -4.26
C GLU A 157 25.70 -5.46 -4.87
N GLY A 158 25.28 -5.33 -6.14
CA GLY A 158 25.06 -4.05 -6.79
C GLY A 158 24.50 -4.21 -8.20
N SER A 159 23.60 -3.31 -8.60
CA SER A 159 22.98 -3.30 -9.94
C SER A 159 23.80 -2.55 -11.00
N GLY A 160 24.75 -1.71 -10.56
CA GLY A 160 25.49 -0.77 -11.41
C GLY A 160 27.00 -1.04 -11.56
N GLU A 161 27.51 -2.19 -11.13
CA GLU A 161 28.95 -2.43 -11.00
C GLU A 161 29.74 -2.18 -12.30
N PHE A 162 29.25 -2.67 -13.44
CA PHE A 162 29.91 -2.47 -14.73
C PHE A 162 29.90 -1.01 -15.20
N GLY A 163 28.77 -0.32 -15.03
CA GLY A 163 28.64 1.10 -15.38
C GLY A 163 29.55 1.98 -14.52
N ASN A 164 29.55 1.72 -13.21
CA ASN A 164 30.43 2.39 -12.26
C ASN A 164 31.91 2.11 -12.60
N LEU A 165 32.27 0.87 -12.94
CA LEU A 165 33.63 0.53 -13.35
C LEU A 165 34.06 1.29 -14.62
N MET A 166 33.20 1.37 -15.63
CA MET A 166 33.51 2.08 -16.88
C MET A 166 33.77 3.57 -16.63
N VAL A 167 32.90 4.24 -15.86
CA VAL A 167 33.09 5.66 -15.54
C VAL A 167 34.31 5.86 -14.65
N GLN A 168 34.62 4.95 -13.73
CA GLN A 168 35.82 5.01 -12.89
C GLN A 168 37.10 4.88 -13.75
N VAL A 169 37.12 4.02 -14.76
CA VAL A 169 38.23 3.90 -15.72
C VAL A 169 38.41 5.19 -16.51
N ILE A 170 37.32 5.77 -17.02
CA ILE A 170 37.35 7.06 -17.75
C ILE A 170 37.86 8.18 -16.83
N ALA A 171 37.35 8.26 -15.61
CA ALA A 171 37.76 9.25 -14.61
C ALA A 171 39.26 9.10 -14.27
N GLY A 172 39.73 7.87 -14.11
CA GLY A 172 41.15 7.57 -13.87
C GLY A 172 42.04 7.99 -15.05
N ALA A 173 41.63 7.69 -16.29
CA ALA A 173 42.36 8.09 -17.49
C ALA A 173 42.39 9.63 -17.67
N LEU A 174 41.27 10.30 -17.38
CA LEU A 174 41.17 11.75 -17.42
C LEU A 174 42.06 12.41 -16.36
N PHE A 175 42.01 11.90 -15.13
CA PHE A 175 42.88 12.36 -14.04
C PHE A 175 44.35 12.17 -14.38
N LEU A 176 44.74 11.00 -14.90
CA LEU A 176 46.11 10.70 -15.31
C LEU A 176 46.57 11.62 -16.46
N SER A 177 45.69 11.89 -17.42
CA SER A 177 45.95 12.85 -18.50
C SER A 177 46.15 14.27 -17.94
N GLY A 178 45.38 14.66 -16.93
CA GLY A 178 45.55 15.91 -16.20
C GLY A 178 46.92 16.00 -15.50
N VAL A 179 47.36 14.93 -14.84
CA VAL A 179 48.70 14.85 -14.22
C VAL A 179 49.81 15.00 -15.26
N VAL A 180 49.69 14.30 -16.39
CA VAL A 180 50.68 14.36 -17.47
C VAL A 180 50.77 15.77 -18.06
N LEU A 181 49.64 16.42 -18.33
CA LEU A 181 49.60 17.79 -18.85
C LEU A 181 50.15 18.80 -17.85
N ALA A 182 49.80 18.68 -16.57
CA ALA A 182 50.33 19.53 -15.52
C ALA A 182 51.86 19.37 -15.37
N GLY A 183 52.38 18.15 -15.50
CA GLY A 183 53.83 17.90 -15.52
C GLY A 183 54.50 18.50 -16.76
N ALA A 184 53.91 18.34 -17.94
CA ALA A 184 54.41 18.92 -19.18
C ALA A 184 54.44 20.45 -19.15
N ALA A 185 53.48 21.09 -18.48
CA ALA A 185 53.43 22.54 -18.31
C ALA A 185 54.70 23.12 -17.65
N LEU A 186 55.37 22.36 -16.78
CA LEU A 186 56.59 22.79 -16.08
C LEU A 186 57.80 22.92 -17.01
N VAL A 187 57.79 22.24 -18.15
CA VAL A 187 58.90 22.21 -19.12
C VAL A 187 58.58 22.87 -20.45
N ALA A 188 57.31 23.20 -20.71
CA ALA A 188 56.81 23.65 -22.01
C ALA A 188 56.97 25.17 -22.30
N GLY A 189 57.61 25.93 -21.42
CA GLY A 189 57.84 27.38 -21.61
C GLY A 189 56.54 28.16 -21.84
N ASP A 190 56.47 28.94 -22.92
CA ASP A 190 55.35 29.83 -23.23
C ASP A 190 53.99 29.12 -23.42
N ILE A 191 54.00 27.84 -23.84
CA ILE A 191 52.77 27.04 -24.00
C ILE A 191 52.32 26.43 -22.66
N GLY A 192 53.18 26.47 -21.63
CA GLY A 192 52.94 25.87 -20.32
C GLY A 192 51.68 26.39 -19.62
N VAL A 193 51.29 27.65 -19.83
CA VAL A 193 50.06 28.21 -19.24
C VAL A 193 48.81 27.51 -19.78
N ILE A 194 48.76 27.26 -21.09
CA ILE A 194 47.63 26.56 -21.74
C ILE A 194 47.60 25.10 -21.28
N ALA A 195 48.74 24.42 -21.35
CA ALA A 195 48.88 23.03 -20.91
C ALA A 195 48.48 22.85 -19.43
N GLY A 196 48.91 23.77 -18.56
CA GLY A 196 48.58 23.77 -17.15
C GLY A 196 47.10 24.01 -16.89
N THR A 197 46.47 24.91 -17.63
CA THR A 197 45.03 25.20 -17.50
C THR A 197 44.18 24.00 -17.91
N VAL A 198 44.49 23.37 -19.06
CA VAL A 198 43.78 22.17 -19.54
C VAL A 198 44.05 20.99 -18.60
N GLY A 199 45.29 20.81 -18.15
CA GLY A 199 45.65 19.78 -17.18
C GLY A 199 44.88 19.93 -15.86
N LEU A 200 44.77 21.16 -15.35
CA LEU A 200 43.97 21.45 -14.16
C LEU A 200 42.49 21.10 -14.37
N LEU A 201 41.90 21.44 -15.52
CA LEU A 201 40.53 21.07 -15.84
C LEU A 201 40.35 19.54 -15.81
N PHE A 202 41.28 18.80 -16.41
CA PHE A 202 41.25 17.33 -16.42
C PHE A 202 41.40 16.73 -15.03
N LEU A 203 42.28 17.29 -14.19
CA LEU A 203 42.43 16.87 -12.79
C LEU A 203 41.14 17.09 -11.99
N VAL A 204 40.53 18.28 -12.13
CA VAL A 204 39.29 18.61 -11.42
C VAL A 204 38.15 17.73 -11.91
N SER A 205 37.92 17.65 -13.23
CA SER A 205 36.85 16.82 -13.80
C SER A 205 37.04 15.33 -13.51
N GLY A 206 38.26 14.81 -13.65
CA GLY A 206 38.58 13.41 -13.34
C GLY A 206 38.40 13.11 -11.85
N GLY A 207 38.84 14.01 -10.97
CA GLY A 207 38.63 13.90 -9.53
C GLY A 207 37.16 13.89 -9.16
N VAL A 208 36.37 14.85 -9.65
CA VAL A 208 34.92 14.93 -9.37
C VAL A 208 34.20 13.67 -9.85
N LEU A 209 34.48 13.20 -11.07
CA LEU A 209 33.88 11.97 -11.60
C LEU A 209 34.26 10.76 -10.74
N PHE A 210 35.54 10.64 -10.37
CA PHE A 210 36.02 9.53 -9.56
C PHE A 210 35.34 9.49 -8.19
N PHE A 211 35.25 10.62 -7.49
CA PHE A 211 34.58 10.71 -6.19
C PHE A 211 33.08 10.42 -6.29
N THR A 212 32.41 10.95 -7.32
CA THR A 212 30.97 10.71 -7.53
C THR A 212 30.68 9.22 -7.70
N VAL A 213 31.46 8.53 -8.53
CA VAL A 213 31.28 7.09 -8.80
C VAL A 213 31.69 6.24 -7.60
N ALA A 214 32.79 6.58 -6.93
CA ALA A 214 33.23 5.86 -5.73
C ALA A 214 32.14 5.90 -4.64
N ASN A 215 31.51 7.06 -4.45
CA ASN A 215 30.41 7.22 -3.51
C ASN A 215 29.14 6.44 -3.94
N ALA A 216 28.81 6.47 -5.24
CA ALA A 216 27.68 5.71 -5.78
C ALA A 216 27.84 4.20 -5.55
N ARG A 217 29.02 3.65 -5.86
CA ARG A 217 29.35 2.23 -5.65
C ARG A 217 29.23 1.82 -4.18
N LEU A 218 29.72 2.66 -3.27
CA LEU A 218 29.63 2.40 -1.84
C LEU A 218 28.18 2.43 -1.36
N SER A 219 27.40 3.42 -1.81
CA SER A 219 25.98 3.54 -1.49
C SER A 219 25.17 2.36 -1.99
N ASP A 220 25.42 1.88 -3.22
CA ASP A 220 24.73 0.72 -3.79
C ASP A 220 25.00 -0.55 -2.97
N ARG A 221 26.25 -0.78 -2.58
CA ARG A 221 26.63 -1.91 -1.73
C ARG A 221 25.94 -1.85 -0.37
N PHE A 222 25.94 -0.68 0.28
CA PHE A 222 25.26 -0.51 1.56
C PHE A 222 23.76 -0.75 1.45
N ARG A 223 23.10 -0.26 0.39
CA ARG A 223 21.68 -0.51 0.15
C ARG A 223 21.38 -1.99 -0.07
N ALA A 224 22.24 -2.71 -0.78
CA ALA A 224 22.09 -4.15 -0.97
C ALA A 224 22.24 -4.90 0.37
N GLU A 225 23.28 -4.58 1.16
CA GLU A 225 23.49 -5.18 2.47
C GLU A 225 22.34 -4.86 3.46
N GLU A 226 21.87 -3.62 3.47
CA GLU A 226 20.72 -3.18 4.26
C GLU A 226 19.46 -3.95 3.84
N TYR A 227 19.16 -4.03 2.54
CA TYR A 227 18.01 -4.79 2.05
C TYR A 227 18.07 -6.27 2.45
N ARG A 228 19.24 -6.91 2.38
CA ARG A 228 19.43 -8.29 2.88
C ARG A 228 19.14 -8.39 4.38
N ASN A 229 19.63 -7.45 5.18
CA ASN A 229 19.38 -7.44 6.62
C ASN A 229 17.88 -7.29 6.93
N ARG A 230 17.16 -6.47 6.15
CA ARG A 230 15.71 -6.32 6.28
C ARG A 230 14.97 -7.60 5.93
N LEU A 231 15.37 -8.29 4.86
CA LEU A 231 14.81 -9.60 4.49
C LEU A 231 15.03 -10.65 5.60
N ARG A 232 16.21 -10.65 6.23
CA ARG A 232 16.50 -11.52 7.39
C ARG A 232 15.64 -11.20 8.60
N ALA A 233 15.48 -9.92 8.91
CA ALA A 233 14.69 -9.46 10.05
C ALA A 233 13.20 -9.85 9.93
N VAL A 234 12.71 -10.04 8.70
CA VAL A 234 11.35 -10.51 8.39
C VAL A 234 11.24 -12.05 8.37
N GLY A 235 12.32 -12.76 8.70
CA GLY A 235 12.32 -14.20 8.84
C GLY A 235 12.43 -14.99 7.55
N LEU A 236 12.96 -14.40 6.46
CA LEU A 236 13.16 -15.12 5.19
C LEU A 236 14.40 -16.04 5.19
N GLU A 237 15.28 -15.95 6.19
CA GLU A 237 16.44 -16.86 6.34
C GLU A 237 16.12 -17.99 7.33
N ASP A 238 15.71 -17.65 8.55
CA ASP A 238 15.55 -18.61 9.65
C ASP A 238 14.09 -18.99 9.93
N GLY A 239 13.12 -18.34 9.27
CA GLY A 239 11.68 -18.53 9.52
C GLY A 239 11.14 -17.77 10.73
N ASP A 240 12.01 -17.19 11.56
CA ASP A 240 11.63 -16.47 12.79
C ASP A 240 10.94 -15.14 12.50
N ARG A 241 9.79 -14.91 13.12
CA ARG A 241 9.04 -13.65 13.00
C ARG A 241 9.66 -12.55 13.88
N PRO A 242 9.53 -11.26 13.51
CA PRO A 242 10.01 -10.16 14.34
C PRO A 242 9.42 -10.15 15.76
N GLU A 243 10.25 -9.88 16.78
CA GLU A 243 9.83 -9.91 18.19
C GLU A 243 8.76 -8.86 18.55
N PHE A 244 8.76 -7.72 17.86
CA PHE A 244 7.83 -6.61 18.11
C PHE A 244 6.39 -6.91 17.67
N LEU A 245 6.15 -8.01 16.95
CA LEU A 245 4.82 -8.36 16.49
C LEU A 245 3.89 -8.65 17.68
N PRO A 246 2.67 -8.06 17.68
CA PRO A 246 1.71 -8.30 18.74
C PRO A 246 1.21 -9.74 18.71
N GLU A 247 0.54 -10.18 19.77
CA GLU A 247 -0.11 -11.49 19.83
C GLU A 247 -1.15 -11.66 18.73
N SER A 248 -1.85 -10.59 18.33
CA SER A 248 -2.76 -10.60 17.19
C SER A 248 -2.07 -10.93 15.86
N ALA A 249 -0.74 -10.77 15.73
CA ALA A 249 0.03 -11.18 14.56
C ALA A 249 0.61 -12.60 14.67
N ARG A 250 0.23 -13.35 15.72
CA ARG A 250 0.71 -14.71 15.98
C ARG A 250 -0.42 -15.72 15.88
N GLU A 251 -0.12 -16.89 15.36
CA GLU A 251 -1.10 -17.98 15.36
C GLU A 251 -1.38 -18.37 16.82
N ASN A 252 -2.66 -18.48 17.21
CA ASN A 252 -3.02 -18.84 18.58
C ASN A 252 -3.36 -20.34 18.64
N PRO A 253 -2.43 -21.19 19.11
CA PRO A 253 -2.66 -22.64 19.20
C PRO A 253 -3.71 -23.04 20.26
N GLU A 254 -4.06 -22.15 21.22
CA GLU A 254 -5.01 -22.48 22.29
C GLU A 254 -6.47 -22.58 21.82
N LEU A 255 -6.81 -22.10 20.62
CA LEU A 255 -8.16 -22.19 20.03
C LEU A 255 -8.43 -23.50 19.27
N GLU A 256 -7.43 -24.37 19.08
CA GLU A 256 -7.62 -25.68 18.46
C GLU A 256 -8.16 -26.74 19.43
N ASP A 257 -7.92 -26.60 20.74
CA ASP A 257 -8.23 -27.64 21.74
C ASP A 257 -9.72 -27.70 22.14
N ASP A 258 -10.47 -26.60 21.97
CA ASP A 258 -11.87 -26.51 22.44
C ASP A 258 -12.88 -27.19 21.49
N ARG A 259 -12.49 -27.51 20.25
CA ARG A 259 -13.33 -28.29 19.31
C ARG A 259 -13.16 -29.81 19.41
N GLY A 260 -12.23 -30.29 20.25
CA GLY A 260 -11.98 -31.72 20.47
C GLY A 260 -12.78 -32.35 21.62
N ALA A 261 -13.37 -31.55 22.52
CA ALA A 261 -13.93 -32.06 23.77
C ALA A 261 -15.43 -32.41 23.74
N GLU A 262 -16.21 -31.93 22.76
CA GLU A 262 -17.68 -32.15 22.73
C GLU A 262 -18.15 -33.39 21.95
N GLN A 263 -17.25 -34.19 21.36
CA GLN A 263 -17.61 -35.38 20.57
C GLN A 263 -17.12 -36.71 21.19
N THR A 264 -17.30 -36.93 22.50
CA THR A 264 -17.05 -38.27 23.08
C THR A 264 -18.07 -38.81 24.09
N ASP A 265 -19.21 -38.15 24.33
CA ASP A 265 -20.16 -38.62 25.37
C ASP A 265 -21.55 -39.10 24.87
N GLU A 266 -21.74 -39.35 23.57
CA GLU A 266 -23.01 -39.87 23.04
C GLU A 266 -22.87 -41.23 22.31
N ARG A 267 -22.00 -42.11 22.82
CA ARG A 267 -21.97 -43.53 22.42
C ARG A 267 -21.58 -44.45 23.58
N ALA A 268 -22.35 -44.40 24.65
CA ALA A 268 -22.32 -45.42 25.69
C ALA A 268 -23.72 -45.62 26.30
N ASP A 269 -24.71 -45.95 25.47
CA ASP A 269 -25.92 -46.67 25.90
C ASP A 269 -26.75 -47.10 24.66
N ALA A 270 -26.42 -48.28 24.11
CA ALA A 270 -27.28 -49.06 23.22
C ALA A 270 -26.86 -50.55 23.23
#